data_AF-A0A538SA95-F1
#
_entry.id   AF-A0A538SA95-F1
#
_cell.length_a   1.000
_cell.length_b   1.000
_cell.length_c   1.000
_cell.angle_alpha   90.00
_cell.angle_beta   90.00
_cell.angle_gamma   90.00
#
_symmetry.space_group_name_H-M   'P 1'
#
loop_
_entity.id
_entity.type
_entity.pdbx_description
1 polymer ?
#
loop_
_entity_poly.entity_id
_entity_poly.type
_entity_poly.pdbx_seq_one_letter_code
_entity_poly.pdbx_strand_id
1 'polypeptide(L)'
;MTTWFQSPAGWYVLGFTGQLVFASRFVIQWWASERQRRVIVPGLFWYLSLVGGAALLVYAWHKHDPVFAVGQLSGILIYVRNLMLHGAEKGR
;
A
#
# COMPACT_ATOMS: atom_id res chain seq x y z
N MET A 1 18.01 24.95 5.33
CA MET A 1 17.51 23.57 5.55
C MET A 1 16.12 23.68 6.19
N THR A 2 15.19 22.77 5.88
CA THR A 2 13.78 22.64 6.37
C THR A 2 12.67 23.53 5.76
N THR A 3 12.19 23.22 4.55
CA THR A 3 10.80 23.60 4.11
C THR A 3 10.08 22.55 3.23
N TRP A 4 10.67 21.39 2.92
CA TRP A 4 10.02 20.39 2.05
C TRP A 4 8.68 19.87 2.60
N PHE A 5 8.54 19.77 3.92
CA PHE A 5 7.28 19.35 4.57
C PHE A 5 6.28 20.50 4.75
N GLN A 6 6.67 21.75 4.48
CA GLN A 6 5.77 22.91 4.46
C GLN A 6 5.33 23.27 3.04
N SER A 7 6.02 22.79 2.01
CA SER A 7 5.65 23.04 0.62
C SER A 7 4.61 22.02 0.13
N PRO A 8 3.60 22.44 -0.64
CA PRO A 8 2.63 21.53 -1.26
C PRO A 8 3.28 20.43 -2.12
N ALA A 9 4.46 20.73 -2.69
CA ALA A 9 5.21 19.82 -3.54
C ALA A 9 5.71 18.57 -2.81
N GLY A 10 6.24 18.72 -1.58
CA GLY A 10 6.73 17.55 -0.81
C GLY A 10 5.62 16.54 -0.50
N TRP A 11 4.42 17.05 -0.19
CA TRP A 11 3.24 16.21 0.04
C TRP A 11 2.74 15.53 -1.23
N TYR A 12 2.80 16.19 -2.39
CA TYR A 12 2.48 15.54 -3.66
C TYR A 12 3.48 14.44 -4.00
N VAL A 13 4.77 14.65 -3.76
CA VAL A 13 5.78 13.59 -3.94
C VAL A 13 5.45 12.39 -3.06
N LEU A 14 5.15 12.60 -1.77
CA LEU A 14 4.74 11.51 -0.87
C LEU A 14 3.49 10.78 -1.41
N GLY A 15 2.45 11.53 -1.80
CA GLY A 15 1.21 10.97 -2.32
C GLY A 15 1.42 10.15 -3.59
N PHE A 16 2.16 10.68 -4.56
CA PHE A 16 2.44 9.97 -5.81
C PHE A 16 3.36 8.76 -5.61
N THR A 17 4.40 8.87 -4.77
CA THR A 17 5.25 7.73 -4.44
C THR A 17 4.44 6.65 -3.73
N GLY A 18 3.61 7.00 -2.75
CA GLY A 18 2.70 6.08 -2.08
C GLY A 18 1.74 5.42 -3.07
N GLN A 19 1.17 6.19 -3.99
CA GLN A 19 0.28 5.69 -5.05
C GLN A 19 0.99 4.73 -6.01
N LEU A 20 2.22 5.03 -6.42
CA LEU A 20 3.01 4.15 -7.29
C LEU A 20 3.33 2.82 -6.60
N VAL A 21 3.76 2.86 -5.34
CA VAL A 21 3.97 1.65 -4.54
C VAL A 21 2.68 0.87 -4.41
N PHE A 22 1.56 1.52 -4.08
CA PHE A 22 0.27 0.89 -3.93
C PHE A 22 -0.25 0.28 -5.23
N ALA A 23 -0.06 0.95 -6.38
CA ALA A 23 -0.46 0.45 -7.69
C ALA A 23 0.41 -0.71 -8.17
N SER A 24 1.72 -0.69 -7.86
CA SER A 24 2.67 -1.73 -8.27
C SER A 24 2.27 -3.13 -7.82
N ARG A 25 1.48 -3.26 -6.73
CA ARG A 25 0.95 -4.54 -6.27
C ARG A 25 0.18 -5.30 -7.35
N PHE A 26 -0.58 -4.62 -8.19
CA PHE A 26 -1.36 -5.25 -9.25
C PHE A 26 -0.46 -5.69 -10.39
N VAL A 27 0.59 -4.93 -10.71
CA VAL A 27 1.62 -5.35 -11.67
C VAL A 27 2.31 -6.62 -11.20
N ILE A 28 2.70 -6.69 -9.92
CA ILE A 28 3.33 -7.87 -9.33
C ILE A 28 2.37 -9.06 -9.29
N GLN A 29 1.11 -8.84 -8.92
CA GLN A 29 0.09 -9.88 -8.88
C GLN A 29 -0.20 -10.44 -10.28
N TRP A 30 -0.34 -9.56 -11.26
CA TRP A 30 -0.57 -9.94 -12.65
C TRP A 30 0.61 -10.75 -13.19
N TRP A 31 1.84 -10.26 -13.02
CA TRP A 31 3.04 -10.97 -13.45
C TRP A 31 3.19 -12.35 -12.78
N ALA A 32 2.92 -12.43 -11.48
CA ALA A 32 2.96 -13.70 -10.74
C ALA A 32 1.88 -14.68 -11.24
N SER A 33 0.69 -14.18 -11.57
CA SER A 33 -0.41 -15.00 -12.10
C SER A 33 -0.14 -15.52 -13.50
N GLU A 34 0.41 -14.66 -14.37
CA GLU A 34 0.78 -15.02 -15.74
C GLU A 34 1.84 -16.13 -15.75
N ARG A 35 2.88 -15.96 -14.92
CA ARG A 35 3.95 -16.94 -14.77
C ARG A 35 3.45 -18.31 -14.30
N GLN A 36 2.38 -18.35 -13.50
CA GLN A 36 1.82 -19.59 -12.95
C GLN A 36 0.60 -20.10 -13.73
N ARG A 37 0.10 -19.34 -14.72
CA ARG A 37 -1.15 -19.61 -15.45
C ARG A 37 -2.36 -19.85 -14.54
N ARG A 38 -2.41 -19.14 -13.41
CA ARG A 38 -3.50 -19.19 -12.44
C ARG A 38 -3.61 -17.85 -11.73
N VAL A 39 -4.83 -17.46 -11.36
CA VAL A 39 -5.07 -16.24 -10.59
C VAL A 39 -4.57 -16.46 -9.17
N ILE A 40 -3.43 -15.85 -8.85
CA ILE A 40 -2.82 -15.92 -7.52
C ILE A 40 -2.52 -14.51 -6.99
N VAL A 41 -2.52 -14.39 -5.66
CA VAL A 41 -2.11 -13.17 -4.95
C VAL A 41 -0.82 -13.47 -4.19
N PRO A 42 0.34 -12.97 -4.66
CA PRO A 42 1.61 -13.25 -4.00
C PRO A 42 1.68 -12.52 -2.64
N GLY A 43 2.44 -13.05 -1.68
CA GLY A 43 2.64 -12.40 -0.38
C GLY A 43 3.13 -10.94 -0.49
N LEU A 44 3.93 -10.64 -1.51
CA LEU A 44 4.42 -9.29 -1.80
C LEU A 44 3.30 -8.29 -2.09
N PHE A 45 2.14 -8.73 -2.60
CA PHE A 45 0.96 -7.89 -2.81
C PHE A 45 0.51 -7.20 -1.51
N TRP A 46 0.52 -7.95 -0.40
CA TRP A 46 0.08 -7.45 0.90
C TRP A 46 1.10 -6.49 1.51
N TYR A 47 2.39 -6.76 1.36
CA TYR A 47 3.45 -5.83 1.79
C TYR A 47 3.40 -4.50 1.04
N LEU A 48 3.27 -4.54 -0.30
CA LEU A 48 3.14 -3.32 -1.12
C LEU A 48 1.87 -2.54 -0.77
N SER A 49 0.77 -3.25 -0.48
CA SER A 49 -0.48 -2.63 -0.03
C SER A 49 -0.33 -1.94 1.32
N LEU A 50 0.38 -2.56 2.27
CA LEU A 50 0.61 -1.98 3.59
C LEU A 50 1.49 -0.72 3.50
N VAL A 51 2.62 -0.79 2.78
CA VAL A 51 3.55 0.34 2.64
C VAL A 51 2.90 1.50 1.87
N GLY A 52 2.30 1.21 0.71
CA GLY A 52 1.61 2.22 -0.10
C GLY A 52 0.39 2.81 0.61
N GLY A 53 -0.41 1.96 1.26
CA GLY A 53 -1.60 2.39 2.01
C GLY A 53 -1.25 3.24 3.22
N ALA A 54 -0.17 2.93 3.94
CA ALA A 54 0.32 3.77 5.04
C ALA A 54 0.78 5.14 4.56
N ALA A 55 1.53 5.22 3.46
CA ALA A 55 1.93 6.50 2.87
C ALA A 55 0.72 7.33 2.41
N LEU A 56 -0.26 6.68 1.77
CA LEU A 56 -1.50 7.32 1.33
C LEU A 56 -2.38 7.77 2.51
N LEU A 57 -2.39 7.03 3.62
CA LEU A 57 -3.09 7.42 4.84
C LEU A 57 -2.46 8.68 5.46
N VAL A 58 -1.12 8.75 5.53
CA VAL A 58 -0.41 9.95 5.99
C VAL A 58 -0.72 11.14 5.08
N TYR A 59 -0.77 10.93 3.76
CA TYR A 59 -1.19 11.95 2.80
C TYR A 59 -2.66 12.38 2.99
N ALA A 60 -3.59 11.43 3.20
CA ALA A 60 -5.00 11.69 3.44
C ALA A 60 -5.22 12.54 4.70
N TRP A 61 -4.49 12.21 5.76
CA TRP A 61 -4.49 12.94 7.02
C TRP A 61 -4.06 14.39 6.81
N HIS A 62 -2.96 14.61 6.06
CA HIS A 62 -2.50 15.96 5.73
C HIS A 62 -3.52 16.75 4.89
N LYS A 63 -4.23 16.08 3.98
CA LYS A 63 -5.27 16.70 3.14
C LYS A 63 -6.61 16.88 3.84
N HIS A 64 -6.75 16.45 5.10
CA HIS A 64 -8.02 16.43 5.83
C HIS A 64 -9.14 15.73 5.04
N ASP A 65 -8.82 14.63 4.35
CA ASP A 65 -9.78 13.82 3.60
C ASP A 65 -10.19 12.59 4.43
N PRO A 66 -11.30 12.65 5.19
CA PRO A 66 -11.73 11.55 6.05
C PRO A 66 -12.20 10.32 5.27
N VAL A 67 -12.77 10.50 4.08
CA VAL A 67 -13.28 9.39 3.26
C VAL A 67 -12.11 8.54 2.78
N PHE A 68 -11.07 9.18 2.27
CA PHE A 68 -9.88 8.47 1.81
C PHE A 68 -9.12 7.83 2.99
N ALA A 69 -9.01 8.53 4.11
CA ALA A 69 -8.36 8.01 5.31
C ALA A 69 -9.04 6.76 5.88
N VAL A 70 -10.37 6.75 6.00
CA VAL A 70 -11.13 5.58 6.49
C VAL A 70 -10.96 4.38 5.54
N GLY A 71 -10.94 4.63 4.22
CA GLY A 71 -10.67 3.59 3.23
C GLY A 71 -9.29 2.95 3.41
N GLN A 72 -8.24 3.76 3.61
CA GLN A 72 -6.88 3.26 3.81
C GLN A 72 -6.72 2.55 5.16
N LEU A 73 -7.31 3.06 6.24
CA LEU A 73 -7.30 2.39 7.55
C LEU A 73 -7.95 1.01 7.48
N SER A 74 -9.11 0.92 6.83
CA SER A 74 -9.83 -0.35 6.63
C SER A 74 -8.98 -1.33 5.82
N GLY A 75 -8.32 -0.84 4.76
CA GLY A 75 -7.38 -1.63 3.96
C GLY A 75 -6.20 -2.16 4.78
N ILE A 76 -5.55 -1.30 5.57
CA ILE A 76 -4.39 -1.67 6.39
C ILE A 76 -4.71 -2.84 7.33
N LEU A 77 -5.88 -2.84 7.98
CA LEU A 77 -6.30 -3.95 8.84
C LEU A 77 -6.35 -5.28 8.08
N ILE A 78 -6.91 -5.28 6.87
CA ILE A 78 -6.99 -6.46 6.00
C ILE A 78 -5.59 -6.90 5.56
N TYR A 79 -4.72 -5.95 5.19
CA TYR A 79 -3.37 -6.25 4.72
C TYR A 79 -2.51 -6.89 5.83
N VAL A 80 -2.56 -6.34 7.04
CA VAL A 80 -1.88 -6.89 8.22
C VAL A 80 -2.40 -8.30 8.53
N ARG A 81 -3.72 -8.48 8.58
CA ARG A 81 -4.33 -9.78 8.84
C ARG A 81 -3.90 -10.85 7.81
N ASN A 82 -3.86 -10.50 6.53
CA ASN A 82 -3.42 -11.44 5.50
C ASN A 82 -1.92 -11.73 5.55
N LEU A 83 -1.08 -10.76 5.96
CA LEU A 83 0.35 -11.00 6.21
C LEU A 83 0.58 -11.94 7.40
N MET A 84 -0.20 -11.80 8.48
CA MET A 84 -0.13 -12.71 9.62
C MET A 84 -0.45 -14.15 9.21
N LEU A 85 -1.50 -14.36 8.41
CA LEU A 85 -1.84 -15.67 7.88
C LEU A 85 -0.75 -16.23 6.96
N HIS A 86 -0.21 -15.39 6.06
CA HIS A 86 0.86 -15.80 5.16
C HIS A 86 2.16 -16.19 5.90
N GLY A 87 2.47 -15.51 7.01
CA GLY A 87 3.59 -15.86 7.89
C GLY A 87 3.37 -17.19 8.61
N ALA A 88 2.15 -17.43 9.11
CA ALA A 88 1.78 -18.67 9.78
C ALA A 88 1.81 -19.89 8.83
N GLU A 89 1.43 -19.72 7.56
CA GLU A 89 1.52 -20.78 6.55
C GLU A 89 2.97 -21.18 6.23
N LYS A 90 3.93 -20.24 6.26
CA LYS A 90 5.35 -20.53 6.02
C LYS A 90 6.05 -21.24 7.19
N GLY A 91 5.46 -21.22 8.37
CA GLY A 91 5.99 -21.87 9.58
C GLY A 91 5.49 -23.30 9.79
N ARG A 92 4.64 -23.82 8.90
CA ARG A 92 4.14 -25.21 8.87
C ARG A 92 4.81 -25.99 7.75
#